data_AF-K1XS95-F1
#
_entry.id   AF-K1XS95-F1
#
_cell.length_a   1.000
_cell.length_b   1.000
_cell.length_c   1.000
_cell.angle_alpha   90.00
_cell.angle_beta   90.00
_cell.angle_gamma   90.00
#
_symmetry.space_group_name_H-M   'P 1'
#
loop_
_entity.id
_entity.type
_entity.pdbx_description
1 polymer ?
#
loop_
_entity_poly.entity_id
_entity_poly.type
_entity_poly.pdbx_seq_one_letter_code
_entity_poly.pdbx_strand_id
1 'polypeptide(L)'
;MINNIEEYKIAILEIIEELLPGCKVQLFGSRARKDFSEGSDIDLAIDAGFPIDYKKIYALKEKFEESTIPLFIDIVDINSADEKIKNEIKRDGIVWKN
;
A
#
# COMPACT_ATOMS: atom_id res chain seq x y z
N MET A 1 -18.07 -6.79 11.63
CA MET A 1 -17.67 -7.68 10.51
C MET A 1 -16.16 -7.60 10.50
N ILE A 2 -15.43 -8.72 10.56
CA ILE A 2 -13.97 -8.61 10.53
C ILE A 2 -13.60 -8.16 9.11
N ASN A 3 -13.28 -6.88 8.92
CA ASN A 3 -12.82 -6.33 7.64
C ASN A 3 -11.52 -7.04 7.25
N ASN A 4 -11.63 -8.12 6.48
CA ASN A 4 -10.50 -8.88 6.02
C ASN A 4 -9.87 -8.16 4.83
N ILE A 5 -8.65 -7.67 5.02
CA ILE A 5 -7.89 -6.94 3.99
C ILE A 5 -7.81 -7.70 2.65
N GLU A 6 -7.85 -9.03 2.70
CA GLU A 6 -7.81 -9.89 1.51
C GLU A 6 -9.00 -9.64 0.57
N GLU A 7 -10.15 -9.18 1.08
CA GLU A 7 -11.33 -8.87 0.26
C GLU A 7 -11.10 -7.66 -0.66
N TYR A 8 -10.29 -6.70 -0.22
CA TYR A 8 -10.00 -5.48 -0.98
C TYR A 8 -8.72 -5.57 -1.81
N LYS A 9 -7.87 -6.56 -1.52
CA LYS A 9 -6.54 -6.70 -2.14
C LYS A 9 -6.55 -6.64 -3.66
N ILE A 10 -7.51 -7.32 -4.31
CA ILE A 10 -7.60 -7.33 -5.78
C ILE A 10 -7.91 -5.92 -6.30
N ALA A 11 -8.96 -5.27 -5.79
CA ALA A 11 -9.35 -3.93 -6.20
C ALA A 11 -8.22 -2.90 -5.96
N ILE A 12 -7.50 -3.03 -4.85
CA ILE A 12 -6.34 -2.19 -4.53
C ILE A 12 -5.24 -2.37 -5.58
N LEU A 13 -4.90 -3.62 -5.91
CA LEU A 13 -3.85 -3.91 -6.90
C LEU A 13 -4.24 -3.46 -8.31
N GLU A 14 -5.53 -3.53 -8.68
CA GLU A 14 -6.03 -3.01 -9.95
C GLU A 14 -5.86 -1.48 -10.04
N ILE A 15 -6.26 -0.74 -9.00
CA ILE A 15 -6.10 0.72 -8.93
C ILE A 15 -4.62 1.12 -9.01
N ILE A 16 -3.74 0.39 -8.31
CA ILE A 16 -2.29 0.63 -8.37
C ILE A 16 -1.75 0.38 -9.78
N GLU A 17 -2.16 -0.71 -10.42
CA GLU A 17 -1.65 -1.09 -11.75
C GLU A 17 -2.05 -0.09 -12.84
N GLU A 18 -3.22 0.55 -12.72
CA GLU A 18 -3.66 1.59 -13.65
C GLU A 18 -2.72 2.80 -13.69
N LEU A 19 -2.13 3.19 -12.54
CA LEU A 19 -1.30 4.38 -12.40
C LEU A 19 0.21 4.07 -12.40
N LEU A 20 0.58 2.89 -11.90
CA LEU A 20 1.95 2.42 -11.67
C LEU A 20 2.11 0.98 -12.17
N PRO A 21 2.02 0.76 -13.50
CA PRO A 21 2.08 -0.58 -14.06
C PRO A 21 3.43 -1.25 -13.80
N GLY A 22 3.39 -2.54 -13.48
CA GLY A 22 4.59 -3.35 -13.27
C GLY A 22 5.36 -3.04 -11.97
N CYS A 23 4.79 -2.25 -11.06
CA CYS A 23 5.39 -2.05 -9.74
C CYS A 23 5.21 -3.27 -8.83
N LYS A 24 6.09 -3.35 -7.83
CA LYS A 24 5.95 -4.30 -6.72
C LYS A 24 5.18 -3.64 -5.59
N VAL A 25 4.37 -4.44 -4.91
CA VAL A 25 3.51 -3.97 -3.82
C VAL A 25 3.71 -4.88 -2.62
N GLN A 26 3.98 -4.29 -1.46
CA GLN A 26 4.10 -4.99 -0.19
C GLN A 26 3.19 -4.34 0.84
N LEU A 27 2.41 -5.15 1.55
CA LEU A 27 1.74 -4.73 2.77
C LEU A 27 2.77 -4.65 3.89
N PHE A 28 2.78 -3.57 4.65
CA PHE A 28 3.57 -3.48 5.87
C PHE A 28 2.70 -2.94 7.03
N GLY A 29 3.33 -2.47 8.10
CA GLY A 29 2.61 -1.84 9.21
C GLY A 29 1.77 -2.82 10.04
N SER A 30 0.73 -2.29 10.67
CA SER A 30 -0.02 -3.01 11.71
C SER A 30 -0.76 -4.23 11.17
N ARG A 31 -1.28 -4.13 9.94
CA ARG A 31 -2.00 -5.22 9.27
C ARG A 31 -1.07 -6.36 8.89
N ALA A 32 0.16 -6.05 8.45
CA ALA A 32 1.17 -7.08 8.20
C ALA A 32 1.60 -7.81 9.50
N ARG A 33 1.74 -7.06 10.61
CA ARG A 33 2.09 -7.62 11.93
C ARG A 33 0.93 -8.30 12.66
N LYS A 34 -0.30 -8.16 12.17
CA LYS A 34 -1.54 -8.68 12.80
C LYS A 34 -1.84 -8.07 14.17
N ASP A 35 -1.35 -6.86 14.44
CA ASP A 35 -1.60 -6.08 15.68
C ASP A 35 -2.53 -4.87 15.42
N PHE A 36 -3.26 -4.89 14.29
CA PHE A 36 -4.18 -3.83 13.86
C PHE A 36 -5.51 -3.82 14.63
N SER A 37 -6.18 -2.66 14.61
CA SER A 37 -7.58 -2.51 15.03
C SER A 37 -8.51 -2.47 13.82
N GLU A 38 -9.82 -2.70 13.99
CA GLU A 38 -10.78 -2.85 12.87
C GLU A 38 -10.73 -1.69 11.86
N GLY A 39 -10.49 -0.46 12.32
CA GLY A 39 -10.40 0.75 11.50
C GLY A 39 -8.98 1.20 11.15
N SER A 40 -7.95 0.41 11.43
CA SER A 40 -6.57 0.74 11.04
C SER A 40 -6.46 0.89 9.52
N ASP A 41 -5.57 1.78 9.08
CA ASP A 41 -5.17 1.94 7.70
C ASP A 41 -4.53 0.67 7.09
N ILE A 42 -4.44 0.67 5.77
CA ILE A 42 -3.69 -0.30 4.99
C ILE A 42 -2.40 0.39 4.52
N ASP A 43 -1.27 0.00 5.10
CA ASP A 43 0.05 0.53 4.74
C ASP A 43 0.65 -0.26 3.57
N LEU A 44 0.84 0.38 2.41
CA LEU A 44 1.44 -0.26 1.24
C LEU A 44 2.74 0.42 0.83
N ALA A 45 3.79 -0.38 0.72
CA ALA A 45 5.04 0.00 0.10
C ALA A 45 5.00 -0.34 -1.39
N ILE A 46 5.30 0.64 -2.23
CA ILE A 46 5.38 0.49 -3.68
C ILE A 46 6.83 0.65 -4.13
N ASP A 47 7.29 -0.30 -4.95
CA ASP A 47 8.56 -0.24 -5.64
C ASP A 47 8.34 -0.20 -7.16
N ALA A 48 8.54 0.98 -7.75
CA ALA A 48 8.52 1.15 -9.21
C ALA A 48 9.93 1.01 -9.84
N GLY A 49 10.96 0.70 -9.06
CA GLY A 49 12.38 0.69 -9.45
C GLY A 49 13.02 2.08 -9.52
N PHE A 50 12.26 3.14 -9.26
CA PHE A 50 12.70 4.54 -9.21
C PHE A 50 11.75 5.36 -8.33
N PRO A 51 12.18 6.53 -7.81
CA PRO A 51 11.32 7.44 -7.06
C PRO A 51 10.05 7.81 -7.83
N ILE A 52 8.90 7.62 -7.19
CA ILE A 52 7.59 7.87 -7.79
C ILE A 52 7.30 9.37 -7.77
N ASP A 53 6.86 9.93 -8.91
CA ASP A 53 6.42 11.31 -8.99
C ASP A 53 5.26 11.55 -7.98
N TYR A 54 5.39 12.61 -7.18
CA TYR A 54 4.39 13.01 -6.18
C TYR A 54 2.98 13.15 -6.78
N LYS A 55 2.86 13.55 -8.06
CA LYS A 55 1.56 13.65 -8.75
C LYS A 55 0.88 12.29 -8.91
N LYS A 56 1.67 11.22 -9.14
CA LYS A 56 1.14 9.86 -9.25
C LYS A 56 0.71 9.32 -7.90
N ILE A 57 1.50 9.58 -6.85
CA ILE A 57 1.11 9.22 -5.48
C ILE A 57 -0.19 9.94 -5.08
N TYR A 58 -0.29 11.23 -5.39
CA TYR A 58 -1.49 12.01 -5.12
C TYR A 58 -2.71 11.49 -5.89
N ALA A 59 -2.58 11.23 -7.20
CA ALA A 59 -3.66 10.65 -8.01
C ALA A 59 -4.09 9.25 -7.51
N LEU A 60 -3.14 8.47 -6.99
CA LEU A 60 -3.43 7.16 -6.39
C LEU A 60 -4.24 7.31 -5.10
N LYS A 61 -3.88 8.27 -4.25
CA LYS A 61 -4.65 8.61 -3.03
C LYS A 61 -6.06 9.07 -3.36
N GLU A 62 -6.23 9.96 -4.36
CA GLU A 62 -7.56 10.38 -4.83
C GLU A 62 -8.40 9.19 -5.31
N LYS A 63 -7.82 8.29 -6.13
CA LYS A 63 -8.54 7.08 -6.58
C LYS A 63 -9.00 6.17 -5.43
N PHE A 64 -8.21 6.06 -4.36
CA PHE A 64 -8.62 5.28 -3.20
C PHE A 64 -9.72 5.96 -2.40
N GLU A 65 -9.66 7.28 -2.23
CA GLU A 65 -10.71 8.07 -1.58
C GLU A 65 -12.05 8.01 -2.35
N GLU A 66 -12.01 7.95 -3.68
CA GLU A 66 -13.19 7.79 -4.53
C GLU A 66 -13.69 6.33 -4.61
N SER A 67 -12.93 5.37 -4.08
CA SER A 67 -13.29 3.96 -4.13
C SER A 67 -14.35 3.57 -3.09
N THR A 68 -14.91 2.37 -3.23
CA THR A 68 -15.84 1.80 -2.23
C THR A 68 -15.13 1.09 -1.07
N ILE A 69 -13.79 1.16 -1.01
CA ILE A 69 -13.00 0.51 0.04
C ILE A 69 -13.19 1.30 1.34
N PRO A 70 -13.74 0.70 2.41
CA PRO A 70 -14.10 1.43 3.63
C PRO A 70 -12.91 1.62 4.58
N LEU A 71 -11.69 1.73 4.05
CA LEU A 71 -10.44 1.82 4.81
C LEU A 71 -9.50 2.83 4.15
N PHE A 72 -8.78 3.58 4.98
CA PHE A 72 -7.68 4.42 4.49
C PHE A 72 -6.54 3.55 3.98
N ILE A 73 -5.92 4.00 2.89
CA ILE A 73 -4.76 3.35 2.31
C ILE A 73 -3.62 4.37 2.31
N ASP A 74 -2.55 4.08 3.06
CA ASP A 74 -1.34 4.90 3.01
C ASP A 74 -0.32 4.27 2.07
N ILE A 75 0.31 5.13 1.27
CA ILE A 75 1.21 4.74 0.19
C ILE A 75 2.58 5.30 0.48
N VAL A 76 3.56 4.40 0.54
CA VAL A 76 4.97 4.71 0.68
C VAL A 76 5.72 4.31 -0.59
N ASP A 77 6.41 5.27 -1.19
CA ASP A 77 7.43 4.97 -2.21
C ASP A 77 8.72 4.50 -1.53
N ILE A 78 9.08 3.23 -1.70
CA ILE A 78 10.26 2.66 -1.05
C ILE A 78 11.57 3.32 -1.52
N ASN A 79 11.61 3.84 -2.75
CA ASN A 79 12.80 4.46 -3.32
C ASN A 79 13.06 5.85 -2.74
N SER A 80 12.03 6.48 -2.16
CA SER A 80 12.10 7.79 -1.51
C SER A 80 12.00 7.72 0.02
N ALA A 81 11.67 6.55 0.57
CA ALA A 81 11.50 6.36 2.00
C ALA A 81 12.83 6.41 2.78
N ASP A 82 12.73 6.82 4.04
CA ASP A 82 13.86 6.78 4.96
C ASP A 82 14.25 5.34 5.34
N GLU A 83 15.43 5.20 5.94
CA GLU A 83 15.97 3.89 6.33
C GLU A 83 15.14 3.21 7.42
N LYS A 84 14.42 3.97 8.25
CA LYS A 84 13.57 3.38 9.29
C LYS A 84 12.41 2.63 8.65
N ILE A 85 11.69 3.29 7.74
CA ILE A 85 10.55 2.71 7.02
C ILE A 85 11.00 1.53 6.15
N LYS A 86 12.11 1.66 5.41
CA LYS A 86 12.68 0.54 4.64
C LYS A 86 12.97 -0.68 5.51
N ASN A 87 13.52 -0.47 6.70
CA ASN A 87 13.80 -1.56 7.64
C ASN A 87 12.52 -2.22 8.17
N GLU A 88 11.47 -1.44 8.43
CA GLU A 88 10.15 -1.97 8.82
C GLU A 88 9.54 -2.82 7.71
N ILE A 89 9.52 -2.33 6.47
CA ILE A 89 9.04 -3.07 5.29
C ILE A 89 9.84 -4.35 5.08
N LYS A 90 11.17 -4.30 5.24
CA LYS A 90 12.03 -5.48 5.09
C LYS A 90 11.78 -6.54 6.17
N ARG A 91 11.49 -6.11 7.40
CA ARG A 91 11.31 -7.01 8.54
C ARG A 91 9.93 -7.67 8.53
N ASP A 92 8.88 -6.87 8.33
CA ASP A 92 7.50 -7.28 8.56
C ASP A 92 6.66 -7.34 7.27
N GLY A 93 7.22 -6.90 6.13
CA GLY A 93 6.47 -6.75 4.89
C GLY A 93 6.01 -8.06 4.26
N ILE A 94 4.77 -8.07 3.78
CA ILE A 94 4.15 -9.20 3.07
C ILE A 94 4.01 -8.83 1.59
N VAL A 95 4.62 -9.61 0.72
CA VAL A 95 4.54 -9.40 -0.73
C VAL A 95 3.11 -9.62 -1.21
N TRP A 96 2.52 -8.60 -1.83
CA TRP A 96 1.23 -8.69 -2.51
C TRP A 96 1.40 -8.86 -4.02
N LYS A 97 2.40 -8.21 -4.61
CA LYS A 97 2.76 -8.28 -6.03
C LYS A 97 4.27 -8.07 -6.21
N ASN A 98 4.89 -8.80 -7.14
CA ASN A 98 6.30 -8.66 -7.51
C ASN A 98 6.52 -8.88 -9.00
#